data_AF-A0A966IVK8-F1
#
_entry.id   AF-A0A966IVK8-F1
#
_cell.length_a   1.000
_cell.length_b   1.000
_cell.length_c   1.000
_cell.angle_alpha   90.00
_cell.angle_beta   90.00
_cell.angle_gamma   90.00
#
_symmetry.space_group_name_H-M   'P 1'
#
loop_
_entity.id
_entity.type
_entity.pdbx_description
1 polymer ?
#
loop_
_entity_poly.entity_id
_entity_poly.type
_entity_poly.pdbx_seq_one_letter_code
_entity_poly.pdbx_strand_id
1 'polypeptide(L)'
;ALALAPPVIVFDVPLLVESTHWQKRVDRILVVDCSPATQIQRVVARSALEPAAVERIIAAQATREQRRAMATWVLTNEGLSLSQLHAQIDALMEDFQKVRQQLAGTPLPYPPSGV
;
A
#
# COMPACT_ATOMS: atom_id res chain seq x y z
N ALA A 1 29.21 17.93 4.45
CA ALA A 1 27.95 17.76 5.21
C ALA A 1 27.60 16.28 5.23
N LEU A 2 26.91 15.77 6.26
CA LEU A 2 26.19 14.51 6.10
C LEU A 2 25.08 14.75 5.07
N ALA A 3 24.97 13.88 4.06
CA ALA A 3 23.79 13.87 3.21
C ALA A 3 22.60 13.44 4.07
N LEU A 4 21.57 14.27 4.16
CA LEU A 4 20.29 13.84 4.72
C LEU A 4 19.80 12.67 3.84
N ALA A 5 19.62 11.50 4.46
CA ALA A 5 19.18 10.31 3.73
C ALA A 5 17.88 10.63 2.97
N PRO A 6 17.74 10.17 1.70
CA PRO A 6 16.68 10.64 0.80
C PRO A 6 15.28 10.42 1.41
N PRO A 7 14.32 11.34 1.13
CA PRO A 7 12.97 11.25 1.68
C PRO A 7 12.27 9.98 1.19
N VAL A 8 11.47 9.36 2.06
CA VAL A 8 10.56 8.29 1.66
C VAL A 8 9.30 8.94 1.09
N ILE A 9 8.91 8.53 -0.11
CA ILE A 9 7.67 8.99 -0.78
C ILE A 9 6.69 7.84 -0.78
N VAL A 10 5.44 8.11 -0.39
CA VAL A 10 4.34 7.15 -0.40
C VAL A 10 3.34 7.56 -1.47
N PHE A 11 2.98 6.63 -2.36
CA PHE A 11 1.94 6.82 -3.36
C PHE A 11 0.74 5.94 -3.01
N ASP A 12 -0.42 6.55 -2.73
CA ASP A 12 -1.69 5.84 -2.66
C ASP A 12 -2.18 5.55 -4.08
N VAL A 13 -2.31 4.27 -4.43
CA VAL A 13 -2.65 3.81 -5.78
C VAL A 13 -3.69 2.69 -5.67
N PRO A 14 -5.00 3.00 -5.67
CA PRO A 14 -6.06 2.01 -5.43
C PRO A 14 -6.11 0.86 -6.44
N LEU A 15 -5.57 1.05 -7.65
CA LEU A 15 -5.55 0.07 -8.74
C LEU A 15 -4.11 -0.36 -9.11
N LEU A 16 -3.26 -0.60 -8.12
CA LEU A 16 -1.83 -0.87 -8.31
C LEU A 16 -1.55 -2.21 -9.00
N VAL A 17 -2.35 -3.25 -8.75
CA VAL A 17 -2.16 -4.60 -9.33
C VAL A 17 -2.60 -4.66 -10.79
N GLU A 18 -3.57 -3.81 -11.12
CA GLU A 18 -4.08 -3.56 -12.47
C GLU A 18 -3.10 -2.65 -13.26
N SER A 19 -2.43 -1.73 -12.56
CA SER A 19 -1.53 -0.73 -13.14
C SER A 19 -0.08 -1.22 -13.32
N THR A 20 0.15 -2.09 -14.31
CA THR A 20 1.49 -2.63 -14.66
C THR A 20 2.59 -1.59 -14.86
N HIS A 21 2.24 -0.36 -15.26
CA HIS A 21 3.17 0.77 -15.31
C HIS A 21 3.64 1.21 -13.92
N TRP A 22 2.74 1.31 -12.93
CA TRP A 22 3.07 1.79 -11.58
C TRP A 22 3.74 0.75 -10.69
N GLN A 23 3.57 -0.54 -10.97
CA GLN A 23 4.40 -1.62 -10.38
C GLN A 23 5.90 -1.43 -10.67
N LYS A 24 6.23 -0.67 -11.74
CA LYS A 24 7.60 -0.28 -12.12
C LYS A 24 7.99 1.14 -11.68
N ARG A 25 7.13 1.84 -10.91
CA ARG A 25 7.34 3.21 -10.38
C ARG A 25 7.53 3.25 -8.85
N VAL A 26 7.59 2.10 -8.19
CA VAL A 26 7.74 2.00 -6.72
C VAL A 26 8.75 0.91 -6.38
N ASP A 27 9.62 1.15 -5.40
CA ASP A 27 10.65 0.20 -5.01
C ASP A 27 10.09 -0.99 -4.21
N ARG A 28 8.97 -0.79 -3.51
CA ARG A 28 8.27 -1.76 -2.65
C ARG A 28 6.78 -1.47 -2.65
N ILE A 29 5.98 -2.46 -2.21
CA ILE A 29 4.52 -2.38 -2.15
C ILE A 29 4.02 -2.70 -0.73
N LEU A 30 3.28 -1.77 -0.14
CA LEU A 30 2.52 -1.99 1.09
C LEU A 30 1.04 -2.21 0.72
N VAL A 31 0.46 -3.35 1.12
CA VAL A 31 -0.98 -3.60 0.98
C VAL A 31 -1.65 -3.47 2.33
N VAL A 32 -2.65 -2.59 2.42
CA VAL A 32 -3.57 -2.52 3.56
C VAL A 32 -4.70 -3.53 3.30
N ASP A 33 -4.75 -4.58 4.10
CA ASP A 33 -5.64 -5.73 3.92
C ASP A 33 -6.70 -5.84 5.02
N CYS A 34 -7.88 -6.33 4.65
CA CYS A 34 -8.96 -6.75 5.55
C CYS A 34 -9.90 -7.71 4.79
N SER A 35 -10.77 -8.42 5.50
CA SER A 35 -11.71 -9.37 4.91
C SER A 35 -12.68 -8.69 3.92
N PRO A 36 -13.20 -9.40 2.90
CA PRO A 36 -14.23 -8.86 2.01
C PRO A 36 -15.48 -8.38 2.76
N ALA A 37 -15.87 -9.05 3.85
CA ALA A 37 -16.98 -8.63 4.71
C ALA A 37 -16.71 -7.24 5.34
N THR A 38 -15.53 -7.03 5.91
CA THR A 38 -15.12 -5.72 6.46
C THR A 38 -14.98 -4.65 5.37
N GLN A 39 -14.52 -5.01 4.16
CA GLN A 39 -14.49 -4.08 3.02
C GLN A 39 -15.92 -3.63 2.66
N ILE A 40 -16.86 -4.56 2.52
CA ILE A 40 -18.28 -4.26 2.21
C ILE A 40 -18.88 -3.40 3.32
N GLN A 41 -18.80 -3.83 4.58
CA GLN A 41 -19.34 -3.12 5.74
C GLN A 41 -18.85 -1.67 5.83
N ARG A 42 -17.53 -1.45 5.68
CA ARG A 42 -16.92 -0.11 5.76
C ARG A 42 -17.30 0.78 4.57
N VAL A 43 -17.43 0.24 3.36
CA VAL A 43 -17.81 1.02 2.18
C VAL A 43 -19.31 1.37 2.22
N VAL A 44 -20.20 0.43 2.56
CA VAL A 44 -21.64 0.69 2.74
C VAL A 44 -21.85 1.80 3.79
N ALA A 45 -21.23 1.66 4.98
CA ALA A 45 -21.39 2.63 6.07
C ALA A 45 -20.84 4.04 5.77
N ARG A 46 -19.85 4.16 4.86
CA ARG A 46 -19.25 5.45 4.48
C ARG A 46 -19.90 6.10 3.26
N SER A 47 -20.31 5.29 2.28
CA SER A 47 -20.66 5.75 0.93
C SER A 47 -22.15 5.57 0.59
N ALA A 48 -22.96 5.01 1.50
CA ALA A 48 -24.41 4.82 1.33
C ALA A 48 -24.79 4.06 0.03
N LEU A 49 -23.89 3.19 -0.44
CA LEU A 49 -24.14 2.30 -1.58
C LEU A 49 -24.76 0.99 -1.09
N GLU A 50 -25.68 0.44 -1.87
CA GLU A 50 -26.22 -0.90 -1.63
C GLU A 50 -25.10 -1.96 -1.59
N PRO A 51 -25.15 -2.99 -0.70
CA PRO A 51 -24.12 -4.02 -0.60
C PRO A 51 -23.81 -4.69 -1.94
N ALA A 52 -24.85 -5.05 -2.71
CA ALA A 52 -24.71 -5.65 -4.05
C ALA A 52 -24.12 -4.71 -5.12
N ALA A 53 -23.99 -3.40 -4.85
CA ALA A 53 -23.19 -2.49 -5.67
C ALA A 53 -21.72 -2.49 -5.24
N VAL A 54 -21.46 -2.51 -3.93
CA VAL A 54 -20.10 -2.60 -3.36
C VAL A 54 -19.42 -3.92 -3.73
N GLU A 55 -20.14 -5.03 -3.66
CA GLU A 55 -19.67 -6.36 -4.09
C GLU A 55 -19.23 -6.37 -5.55
N ARG A 56 -20.00 -5.75 -6.45
CA ARG A 56 -19.64 -5.62 -7.87
C ARG A 56 -18.42 -4.74 -8.11
N ILE A 57 -18.21 -3.70 -7.29
CA ILE A 57 -17.00 -2.86 -7.35
C ILE A 57 -15.78 -3.67 -6.90
N ILE A 58 -15.89 -4.43 -5.80
CA ILE A 58 -14.80 -5.29 -5.29
C ILE A 58 -14.48 -6.42 -6.30
N ALA A 59 -15.49 -7.02 -6.93
CA ALA A 59 -15.32 -8.07 -7.94
C ALA A 59 -14.76 -7.57 -9.28
N ALA A 60 -14.75 -6.26 -9.52
CA ALA A 60 -14.12 -5.64 -10.69
C ALA A 60 -12.65 -5.26 -10.48
N GLN A 61 -12.09 -5.50 -9.28
CA GLN A 61 -10.70 -5.25 -8.91
C GLN A 61 -9.91 -6.57 -8.82
N ALA A 62 -8.58 -6.47 -8.78
CA ALA A 62 -7.71 -7.61 -8.50
C ALA A 62 -8.06 -8.28 -7.15
N THR A 63 -7.99 -9.61 -7.07
CA THR A 63 -8.41 -10.35 -5.86
C THR A 63 -7.50 -10.04 -4.67
N ARG A 64 -7.98 -10.35 -3.45
CA ARG A 64 -7.19 -10.19 -2.21
C ARG A 64 -5.86 -10.96 -2.28
N GLU A 65 -5.88 -12.13 -2.89
CA GLU A 65 -4.74 -13.02 -3.09
C GLU A 65 -3.75 -12.41 -4.09
N GLN A 66 -4.24 -11.86 -5.20
CA GLN A 66 -3.41 -11.14 -6.18
C GLN A 66 -2.75 -9.90 -5.54
N ARG A 67 -3.50 -9.11 -4.77
CA ARG A 67 -2.94 -7.96 -4.01
C ARG A 67 -1.85 -8.42 -3.04
N ARG A 68 -2.11 -9.44 -2.22
CA ARG A 68 -1.13 -9.97 -1.26
C ARG A 68 0.09 -10.61 -1.92
N ALA A 69 -0.05 -11.25 -3.08
CA ALA A 69 1.07 -11.83 -3.84
C ALA A 69 2.04 -10.78 -4.43
N MET A 70 1.58 -9.53 -4.62
CA MET A 70 2.43 -8.42 -5.05
C MET A 70 3.04 -7.60 -3.89
N ALA A 71 2.66 -7.89 -2.65
CA ALA A 71 3.04 -7.10 -1.49
C ALA A 71 4.47 -7.41 -1.02
N THR A 72 5.25 -6.36 -0.71
CA THR A 72 6.42 -6.47 0.17
C THR A 72 5.95 -6.64 1.62
N TRP A 73 4.94 -5.86 2.02
CA TRP A 73 4.38 -5.86 3.38
C TRP A 73 2.85 -5.86 3.31
N VAL A 74 2.21 -6.59 4.23
CA VAL A 74 0.75 -6.63 4.37
C VAL A 74 0.36 -6.13 5.76
N LEU A 75 -0.26 -4.95 5.82
CA LEU A 75 -0.78 -4.36 7.05
C LEU A 75 -2.24 -4.81 7.24
N THR A 76 -2.55 -5.50 8.34
CA THR A 76 -3.89 -6.07 8.54
C THR A 76 -4.77 -5.10 9.33
N ASN A 77 -5.55 -4.30 8.61
CA ASN A 77 -6.50 -3.34 9.17
C ASN A 77 -7.85 -4.03 9.46
N GLU A 78 -7.86 -5.02 10.34
CA GLU A 78 -9.02 -5.85 10.65
C GLU A 78 -9.27 -5.87 12.17
N GLY A 79 -10.46 -5.45 12.61
CA GLY A 79 -10.83 -5.39 14.04
C GLY A 79 -10.02 -4.45 14.95
N LEU A 80 -9.10 -3.65 14.41
CA LEU A 80 -8.17 -2.81 15.18
C LEU A 80 -8.71 -1.42 15.56
N SER A 81 -8.23 -0.88 16.67
CA SER A 81 -8.21 0.56 16.94
C SER A 81 -7.14 1.28 16.09
N LEU A 82 -7.25 2.60 15.97
CA LEU A 82 -6.22 3.41 15.32
C LEU A 82 -4.85 3.32 16.03
N SER A 83 -4.83 3.21 17.36
CA SER A 83 -3.59 3.04 18.12
C SER A 83 -2.92 1.68 17.90
N GLN A 84 -3.70 0.60 17.73
CA GLN A 84 -3.18 -0.71 17.34
C GLN A 84 -2.67 -0.71 15.89
N LEU A 85 -3.32 0.03 14.98
CA LEU A 85 -2.87 0.19 13.61
C LEU A 85 -1.55 0.99 13.53
N HIS A 86 -1.38 2.04 14.34
CA HIS A 86 -0.11 2.74 14.49
C HIS A 86 0.99 1.79 14.99
N ALA A 87 0.73 1.00 16.04
CA ALA A 87 1.72 0.04 16.55
C ALA A 87 2.16 -1.02 15.51
N GLN A 88 1.28 -1.40 14.56
CA GLN A 88 1.67 -2.25 13.43
C GLN A 88 2.55 -1.50 12.40
N ILE A 89 2.29 -0.21 12.15
CA ILE A 89 3.19 0.62 11.33
C ILE A 89 4.55 0.77 12.01
N ASP A 90 4.59 1.07 13.30
CA ASP A 90 5.83 1.24 14.08
C ASP A 90 6.69 -0.03 14.04
N ALA A 91 6.08 -1.22 14.13
CA ALA A 91 6.77 -2.49 13.96
C ALA A 91 7.34 -2.69 12.53
N LEU A 92 6.64 -2.22 11.49
CA LEU A 92 7.14 -2.24 10.12
C LEU A 92 8.27 -1.23 9.88
N MET A 93 8.38 -0.16 10.69
CA MET A 93 9.39 0.89 10.48
C MET A 93 10.84 0.38 10.55
N GLU A 94 11.11 -0.71 11.27
CA GLU A 94 12.44 -1.35 11.24
C GLU A 94 12.79 -1.89 9.85
N ASP A 95 11.87 -2.57 9.19
CA ASP A 95 12.10 -3.15 7.86
C ASP A 95 12.11 -2.08 6.78
N PHE A 96 11.31 -1.02 6.93
CA PHE A 96 11.41 0.17 6.10
C PHE A 96 12.81 0.82 6.20
N GLN A 97 13.40 0.88 7.40
CA GLN A 97 14.78 1.37 7.58
C GLN A 97 15.82 0.45 6.91
N LYS A 98 15.70 -0.87 7.08
CA LYS A 98 16.58 -1.86 6.43
C LYS A 98 16.50 -1.73 4.89
N VAL A 99 15.30 -1.63 4.32
CA VAL A 99 15.11 -1.41 2.87
C VAL A 99 15.64 -0.06 2.41
N ARG A 100 15.42 1.03 3.17
CA ARG A 100 15.94 2.36 2.84
C ARG A 100 17.47 2.37 2.79
N GLN A 101 18.14 1.59 3.64
CA GLN A 101 19.60 1.40 3.58
C GLN A 101 20.03 0.58 2.36
N GLN A 102 19.30 -0.48 1.98
CA GLN A 102 19.56 -1.25 0.75
C GLN A 102 19.42 -0.42 -0.53
N LEU A 103 18.52 0.57 -0.54
CA LEU A 103 18.28 1.49 -1.65
C LEU A 103 19.15 2.76 -1.59
N ALA A 104 19.96 2.96 -0.54
CA ALA A 104 20.83 4.13 -0.38
C ALA A 104 22.10 4.05 -1.24
N GLY A 105 21.91 3.97 -2.56
CA GLY A 105 22.96 3.78 -3.56
C GLY A 105 22.46 3.32 -4.93
N THR A 106 21.20 2.88 -5.04
CA THR A 106 20.58 2.62 -6.34
C THR A 106 20.35 3.95 -7.08
N PRO A 107 20.81 4.10 -8.35
CA PRO A 107 20.49 5.28 -9.15
C PRO A 107 18.97 5.45 -9.27
N LEU A 108 18.48 6.69 -9.20
CA LEU A 108 17.08 6.96 -9.50
C LEU A 108 16.79 6.53 -10.96
N PRO A 109 15.68 5.81 -11.24
CA PRO A 109 15.34 5.37 -12.59
C PRO A 109 14.93 6.52 -13.52
N TYR A 110 14.86 7.74 -13.01
CA TYR A 110 14.66 8.98 -13.75
C TYR A 110 15.85 9.91 -13.46
N PRO A 111 16.43 10.57 -14.49
CA PRO A 111 17.49 11.55 -14.28
C PRO A 111 17.00 12.74 -13.43
N PRO A 112 17.89 13.42 -12.67
CA PRO A 112 17.52 14.55 -11.81
C PRO A 112 17.02 15.77 -12.62
N SER A 113 17.37 15.85 -13.90
CA SER A 113 16.64 16.64 -14.90
C SER A 113 15.44 15.83 -15.40
N GLY A 114 14.24 16.13 -14.87
CA GLY A 114 13.00 15.58 -15.41
C GLY A 114 12.53 16.41 -16.61
N VAL A 115 11.34 17.01 -16.47
CA VAL A 115 11.02 18.30 -17.11
C VAL A 115 11.92 19.42 -16.58
#